data_AF-A0A7Y7PBR0-F1
#
_entry.id   AF-A0A7Y7PBR0-F1
#
_cell.length_a   1.000
_cell.length_b   1.000
_cell.length_c   1.000
_cell.angle_alpha   90.00
_cell.angle_beta   90.00
_cell.angle_gamma   90.00
#
_symmetry.space_group_name_H-M   'P 1'
#
loop_
_entity.id
_entity.type
_entity.pdbx_description
1 polymer ?
#
loop_
_entity_poly.entity_id
_entity_poly.type
_entity_poly.pdbx_seq_one_letter_code
_entity_poly.pdbx_strand_id
1 'polypeptide(L)'
;MKHLLYLALLVFCIQLGVAQTTTKNDYSSIDKKSLLIPDSLTRSTSGISTYVNANFSTDKEKVRAIFIWIASNIQYDVDNMFAINFYEKQEEKVSKPLKLKKGICENFAALFTDICLKSGIKSCVIEGYTKQNGFTDYIPHAWCAALIDNHWFLFDPTWGSGYIKDGKFVKKISNDYFLVEPTVLIKSHMPFDYLYQFSNFIVTNQEFYEGNTTQNKSKPFFSYEDSLREFEKLTYVEQLKSSANRIERNGIKNSMIFDRLQHLKLEIEQDRQDRIVSLYNTATVDYNNGINSLNEFINYRNRQFTPKKADPEIQAMLDSADVSLKAAKSKLNLIINPDVNIKALILQSIGAIDDANTHLKEQQNWLTEYFSKGKSGRKSMFYKATWFGIPLN
;
A
#
# COMPACT_ATOMS: atom_id res chain seq x y z
N MET A 1 -16.10 19.83 -98.13
CA MET A 1 -16.71 19.00 -97.06
C MET A 1 -15.57 18.35 -96.29
N LYS A 2 -15.15 18.99 -95.19
CA LYS A 2 -15.36 18.55 -93.78
C LYS A 2 -14.45 17.36 -93.43
N HIS A 3 -13.19 17.63 -93.08
CA HIS A 3 -12.65 17.91 -91.72
C HIS A 3 -12.36 16.64 -90.91
N LEU A 4 -11.06 16.40 -90.72
CA LEU A 4 -10.42 15.59 -89.68
C LEU A 4 -11.05 15.85 -88.30
N LEU A 5 -11.29 14.78 -87.52
CA LEU A 5 -11.54 14.85 -86.09
C LEU A 5 -10.63 13.86 -85.36
N TYR A 6 -9.55 14.41 -84.79
CA TYR A 6 -8.76 13.78 -83.74
C TYR A 6 -9.60 13.75 -82.46
N LEU A 7 -9.86 12.55 -81.93
CA LEU A 7 -10.50 12.37 -80.64
C LEU A 7 -9.43 12.44 -79.55
N ALA A 8 -9.22 13.63 -78.97
CA ALA A 8 -8.41 13.80 -77.78
C ALA A 8 -9.22 13.36 -76.55
N LEU A 9 -8.83 12.24 -75.94
CA LEU A 9 -9.44 11.73 -74.72
C LEU A 9 -8.88 12.52 -73.52
N LEU A 10 -9.60 13.57 -73.12
CA LEU A 10 -9.34 14.32 -71.88
C LEU A 10 -9.69 13.43 -70.68
N VAL A 11 -8.69 12.80 -70.09
CA VAL A 11 -8.79 12.14 -68.78
C VAL A 11 -8.91 13.24 -67.73
N PHE A 12 -10.14 13.55 -67.32
CA PHE A 12 -10.40 14.42 -66.18
C PHE A 12 -10.16 13.59 -64.91
N CYS A 13 -8.93 13.60 -64.40
CA CYS A 13 -8.64 13.10 -63.05
C CYS A 13 -9.36 13.99 -62.04
N ILE A 14 -10.56 13.58 -61.64
CA ILE A 14 -11.19 14.09 -60.42
C ILE A 14 -10.32 13.59 -59.27
N GLN A 15 -9.39 14.43 -58.82
CA GLN A 15 -8.77 14.26 -57.51
C GLN A 15 -9.88 14.46 -56.47
N LEU A 16 -10.47 13.35 -56.03
CA LEU A 16 -11.18 13.30 -54.76
C LEU A 16 -10.13 13.54 -53.69
N GLY A 17 -9.92 14.81 -53.34
CA GLY A 17 -9.23 15.19 -52.13
C GLY A 17 -10.02 14.59 -50.97
N VAL A 18 -9.52 13.48 -50.42
CA VAL A 18 -9.90 13.05 -49.08
C VAL A 18 -9.44 14.19 -48.18
N ALA A 19 -10.37 15.07 -47.81
CA ALA A 19 -10.12 16.04 -46.76
C ALA A 19 -9.66 15.23 -45.53
N GLN A 20 -8.37 15.33 -45.22
CA GLN A 20 -7.87 14.87 -43.93
C GLN A 20 -8.63 15.71 -42.90
N THR A 21 -9.62 15.10 -42.25
CA THR A 21 -10.19 15.63 -41.03
C THR A 21 -9.03 15.68 -40.04
N THR A 22 -8.38 16.84 -39.93
CA THR A 22 -7.49 17.10 -38.81
C THR A 22 -8.33 16.94 -37.57
N THR A 23 -8.15 15.82 -36.86
CA THR A 23 -8.76 15.59 -35.56
C THR A 23 -8.37 16.76 -34.68
N LYS A 24 -9.35 17.60 -34.33
CA LYS A 24 -9.13 18.76 -33.48
C LYS A 24 -8.66 18.24 -32.12
N ASN A 25 -7.44 18.58 -31.70
CA ASN A 25 -6.99 18.27 -30.35
C ASN A 25 -7.70 19.24 -29.38
N ASP A 26 -8.77 18.78 -28.76
CA ASP A 26 -9.59 19.56 -27.83
C ASP A 26 -8.81 20.01 -26.58
N TYR A 27 -7.63 19.44 -26.33
CA TYR A 27 -6.76 19.77 -25.20
C TYR A 27 -5.61 20.71 -25.55
N SER A 28 -5.54 21.21 -26.79
CA SER A 28 -4.36 21.94 -27.30
C SER A 28 -3.93 23.16 -26.47
N SER A 29 -4.86 23.87 -25.83
CA SER A 29 -4.54 25.00 -24.94
C SER A 29 -3.85 24.54 -23.65
N ILE A 30 -4.38 23.50 -23.01
CA ILE A 30 -3.82 22.88 -21.81
C ILE A 30 -2.46 22.27 -22.13
N ASP A 31 -2.35 21.54 -23.23
CA ASP A 31 -1.11 20.89 -23.67
C ASP A 31 0.01 21.90 -23.84
N LYS A 32 -0.23 22.99 -24.59
CA LYS A 32 0.76 24.05 -24.80
C LYS A 32 1.27 24.63 -23.48
N LYS A 33 0.37 24.90 -22.53
CA LYS A 33 0.74 25.49 -21.23
C LYS A 33 1.47 24.50 -20.32
N SER A 34 1.12 23.22 -20.41
CA SER A 34 1.71 22.14 -19.60
C SER A 34 3.11 21.77 -20.09
N LEU A 35 3.35 21.83 -21.39
CA LEU A 35 4.68 21.60 -21.96
C LEU A 35 5.68 22.75 -21.70
N LEU A 36 5.22 23.85 -21.10
CA LEU A 36 6.03 25.00 -20.72
C LEU A 36 6.31 25.06 -19.20
N ILE A 37 6.05 23.98 -18.45
CA ILE A 37 6.41 23.93 -17.03
C ILE A 37 7.93 24.20 -16.88
N PRO A 38 8.34 25.20 -16.08
CA PRO A 38 9.76 25.52 -15.90
C PRO A 38 10.58 24.33 -15.38
N ASP A 39 11.80 24.16 -15.92
CA ASP A 39 12.70 23.06 -15.54
C ASP A 39 13.01 22.99 -14.03
N SER A 40 12.99 24.14 -13.35
CA SER A 40 13.18 24.19 -11.89
C SER A 40 12.07 23.45 -11.14
N LEU A 41 10.84 23.44 -11.67
CA LEU A 41 9.67 22.80 -11.09
C LEU A 41 9.56 21.33 -11.48
N THR A 42 10.13 20.91 -12.61
CA THR A 42 10.04 19.52 -13.10
C THR A 42 10.98 18.53 -12.41
N ARG A 43 11.75 18.98 -11.40
CA ARG A 43 12.66 18.15 -10.60
C ARG A 43 11.97 17.39 -9.47
N SER A 44 10.73 17.74 -9.16
CA SER A 44 9.91 17.06 -8.16
C SER A 44 8.45 17.07 -8.59
N THR A 45 7.69 16.08 -8.13
CA THR A 45 6.25 16.05 -8.37
C THR A 45 5.51 17.19 -7.66
N SER A 46 6.01 17.65 -6.51
CA SER A 46 5.47 18.84 -5.81
C SER A 46 5.65 20.13 -6.61
N GLY A 47 6.75 20.30 -7.33
CA GLY A 47 6.95 21.45 -8.22
C GLY A 47 5.98 21.44 -9.40
N ILE A 48 5.79 20.27 -10.01
CA ILE A 48 4.82 20.08 -11.10
C ILE A 48 3.39 20.35 -10.61
N SER A 49 2.99 19.76 -9.47
CA SER A 49 1.64 19.95 -8.91
C SER A 49 1.38 21.41 -8.54
N THR A 50 2.38 22.12 -8.02
CA THR A 50 2.29 23.56 -7.72
C THR A 50 1.99 24.36 -8.98
N TYR A 51 2.71 24.10 -10.07
CA TYR A 51 2.43 24.75 -11.35
C TYR A 51 1.03 24.39 -11.86
N VAL A 52 0.66 23.11 -11.82
CA VAL A 52 -0.65 22.63 -12.29
C VAL A 52 -1.78 23.33 -11.54
N ASN A 53 -1.72 23.38 -10.21
CA ASN A 53 -2.72 24.03 -9.37
C ASN A 53 -2.81 25.55 -9.58
N ALA A 54 -1.69 26.22 -9.89
CA ALA A 54 -1.68 27.65 -10.17
C ALA A 54 -2.25 28.00 -11.55
N ASN A 55 -2.32 27.04 -12.47
CA ASN A 55 -2.55 27.32 -13.89
C ASN A 55 -3.81 26.69 -14.48
N PHE A 56 -4.42 25.74 -13.77
CA PHE A 56 -5.62 25.00 -14.20
C PHE A 56 -6.61 24.89 -13.05
N SER A 57 -7.89 25.09 -13.34
CA SER A 57 -8.92 25.24 -12.31
C SER A 57 -9.69 23.95 -12.07
N THR A 58 -10.01 23.21 -13.13
CA THR A 58 -10.81 21.97 -13.03
C THR A 58 -9.93 20.74 -12.91
N ASP A 59 -10.44 19.69 -12.26
CA ASP A 59 -9.73 18.41 -12.13
C ASP A 59 -9.39 17.81 -13.50
N LYS A 60 -10.31 17.90 -14.46
CA LYS A 60 -10.07 17.45 -15.85
C LYS A 60 -8.91 18.18 -16.51
N GLU A 61 -8.80 19.50 -16.37
CA GLU A 61 -7.67 20.28 -16.90
C GLU A 61 -6.35 19.92 -16.21
N LYS A 62 -6.37 19.79 -14.89
CA LYS A 62 -5.20 19.41 -14.10
C LYS A 62 -4.70 18.02 -14.50
N VAL A 63 -5.58 17.03 -14.56
CA VAL A 63 -5.24 15.66 -14.97
C VAL A 63 -4.72 15.64 -16.41
N ARG A 64 -5.30 16.44 -17.32
CA ARG A 64 -4.77 16.59 -18.68
C ARG A 64 -3.35 17.13 -18.68
N ALA A 65 -3.09 18.18 -17.91
CA ALA A 65 -1.78 18.79 -17.79
C ALA A 65 -0.72 17.80 -17.28
N ILE A 66 -1.08 17.00 -16.28
CA ILE A 66 -0.22 15.96 -15.70
C ILE A 66 0.05 14.87 -16.74
N PHE A 67 -1.00 14.32 -17.37
CA PHE A 67 -0.89 13.27 -18.37
C PHE A 67 0.04 13.66 -19.53
N ILE A 68 -0.22 14.82 -20.15
CA ILE A 68 0.54 15.26 -21.32
C ILE A 68 1.98 15.61 -20.97
N TRP A 69 2.22 16.17 -19.78
CA TRP A 69 3.57 16.47 -19.32
C TRP A 69 4.37 15.17 -19.15
N ILE A 70 3.82 14.15 -18.49
CA ILE A 70 4.50 12.86 -18.31
C ILE A 70 4.73 12.19 -19.67
N ALA A 71 3.69 12.02 -20.47
CA ALA A 71 3.75 11.35 -21.77
C ALA A 71 4.72 12.04 -22.75
N SER A 72 5.00 13.33 -22.54
CA SER A 72 5.93 14.10 -23.36
C SER A 72 7.36 14.14 -22.83
N ASN A 73 7.57 14.02 -21.51
CA ASN A 73 8.86 14.27 -20.88
C ASN A 73 9.54 13.03 -20.33
N ILE A 74 8.84 11.90 -20.22
CA ILE A 74 9.41 10.63 -19.77
C ILE A 74 9.50 9.68 -20.97
N GLN A 75 10.67 9.11 -21.19
CA GLN A 75 10.91 8.10 -22.23
C GLN A 75 10.70 6.69 -21.66
N TYR A 76 10.18 5.78 -22.47
CA TYR A 76 10.05 4.39 -22.04
C TYR A 76 11.41 3.68 -21.99
N ASP A 77 11.67 2.98 -20.88
CA ASP A 77 12.90 2.23 -20.67
C ASP A 77 12.81 0.81 -21.21
N VAL A 78 12.98 0.67 -22.53
CA VAL A 78 12.95 -0.63 -23.22
C VAL A 78 14.00 -1.60 -22.66
N ASP A 79 15.19 -1.09 -22.29
CA ASP A 79 16.30 -1.93 -21.82
C ASP A 79 15.97 -2.60 -20.49
N ASN A 80 15.18 -1.93 -19.64
CA ASN A 80 14.79 -2.39 -18.31
C ASN A 80 13.31 -2.83 -18.23
N MET A 81 12.61 -2.99 -19.35
CA MET A 81 11.16 -3.28 -19.34
C MET A 81 10.78 -4.60 -18.66
N PHE A 82 11.73 -5.53 -18.55
CA PHE A 82 11.56 -6.81 -17.84
C PHE A 82 12.12 -6.80 -16.41
N ALA A 83 12.87 -5.75 -16.04
CA ALA A 83 13.59 -5.66 -14.77
C ALA A 83 12.70 -5.00 -13.71
N ILE A 84 11.64 -5.70 -13.30
CA ILE A 84 10.75 -5.23 -12.23
C ILE A 84 11.46 -5.42 -10.89
N ASN A 85 11.77 -4.30 -10.21
CA ASN A 85 12.35 -4.32 -8.88
C ASN A 85 11.28 -4.15 -7.81
N PHE A 86 10.74 -5.28 -7.34
CA PHE A 86 9.72 -5.30 -6.29
C PHE A 86 10.19 -4.72 -4.94
N TYR A 87 11.50 -4.62 -4.71
CA TYR A 87 12.08 -4.03 -3.50
C TYR A 87 12.36 -2.53 -3.64
N GLU A 88 12.05 -1.93 -4.79
CA GLU A 88 12.19 -0.50 -4.99
C GLU A 88 11.20 0.26 -4.10
N LYS A 89 11.73 1.18 -3.28
CA LYS A 89 10.90 2.03 -2.43
C LYS A 89 9.99 2.91 -3.28
N GLN A 90 8.79 3.19 -2.77
CA GLN A 90 7.79 3.97 -3.50
C GLN A 90 8.31 5.36 -3.92
N GLU A 91 9.17 5.99 -3.10
CA GLU A 91 9.78 7.28 -3.41
C GLU A 91 10.78 7.18 -4.57
N GLU A 92 11.46 6.04 -4.72
CA GLU A 92 12.40 5.79 -5.81
C GLU A 92 11.68 5.58 -7.14
N LYS A 93 10.51 4.92 -7.12
CA LYS A 93 9.64 4.74 -8.30
C LYS A 93 9.20 6.06 -8.94
N VAL A 94 9.21 7.15 -8.18
CA VAL A 94 8.84 8.51 -8.62
C VAL A 94 10.08 9.37 -8.89
N SER A 95 11.08 9.36 -7.99
CA SER A 95 12.22 10.28 -8.09
C SER A 95 13.19 9.91 -9.22
N LYS A 96 13.45 8.62 -9.45
CA LYS A 96 14.33 8.14 -10.53
C LYS A 96 13.84 8.53 -11.93
N PRO A 97 12.59 8.26 -12.33
CA PRO A 97 12.11 8.64 -13.67
C PRO A 97 12.07 10.15 -13.88
N LEU A 98 11.83 10.97 -12.85
CA LEU A 98 11.93 12.43 -12.98
C LEU A 98 13.36 12.91 -13.24
N LYS A 99 14.33 12.30 -12.56
CA LYS A 99 15.76 12.63 -12.70
C LYS A 99 16.32 12.16 -14.04
N LEU A 100 16.01 10.94 -14.43
CA LEU A 100 16.53 10.31 -15.64
C LEU A 100 15.71 10.65 -16.89
N LYS A 101 14.48 11.17 -16.71
CA LYS A 101 13.49 11.35 -17.79
C LYS A 101 13.23 10.05 -18.55
N LYS A 102 13.35 8.91 -17.87
CA LYS A 102 13.26 7.55 -18.42
C LYS A 102 12.70 6.59 -17.35
N GLY A 103 11.81 5.68 -17.71
CA GLY A 103 11.26 4.68 -16.79
C GLY A 103 10.35 3.66 -17.49
N ILE A 104 9.84 2.68 -16.74
CA ILE A 104 8.89 1.67 -17.24
C ILE A 104 7.45 2.02 -16.85
N CYS A 105 6.47 1.20 -17.24
CA CYS A 105 5.04 1.48 -17.03
C CYS A 105 4.68 1.83 -15.57
N GLU A 106 5.26 1.12 -14.60
CA GLU A 106 5.08 1.41 -13.18
C GLU A 106 5.54 2.83 -12.79
N ASN A 107 6.67 3.29 -13.33
CA ASN A 107 7.19 4.63 -13.06
C ASN A 107 6.28 5.72 -13.64
N PHE A 108 5.76 5.51 -14.85
CA PHE A 108 4.79 6.42 -15.47
C PHE A 108 3.52 6.50 -14.62
N ALA A 109 3.01 5.36 -14.17
CA ALA A 109 1.80 5.29 -13.36
C ALA A 109 1.99 5.91 -11.96
N ALA A 110 3.13 5.63 -11.31
CA ALA A 110 3.48 6.20 -10.02
C ALA A 110 3.63 7.74 -10.11
N LEU A 111 4.27 8.24 -11.17
CA LEU A 111 4.40 9.69 -11.40
C LEU A 111 3.06 10.37 -11.55
N PHE A 112 2.19 9.81 -12.39
CA PHE A 112 0.86 10.36 -12.62
C PHE A 112 0.07 10.41 -11.32
N THR A 113 0.03 9.30 -10.59
CA THR A 113 -0.72 9.20 -9.34
C THR A 113 -0.18 10.15 -8.28
N ASP A 114 1.13 10.23 -8.09
CA ASP A 114 1.74 11.09 -7.08
C ASP A 114 1.52 12.59 -7.37
N ILE A 115 1.57 13.01 -8.64
CA ILE A 115 1.27 14.40 -9.02
C ILE A 115 -0.23 14.69 -8.87
N CYS A 116 -1.12 13.75 -9.23
CA CYS A 116 -2.57 13.89 -9.03
C CYS A 116 -2.91 14.07 -7.54
N LEU A 117 -2.39 13.20 -6.67
CA LEU A 117 -2.60 13.29 -5.22
C LEU A 117 -2.13 14.63 -4.66
N LYS A 118 -0.94 15.10 -5.07
CA LYS A 118 -0.40 16.43 -4.71
C LYS A 118 -1.17 17.60 -5.33
N SER A 119 -2.01 17.33 -6.33
CA SER A 119 -2.91 18.32 -6.96
C SER A 119 -4.31 18.31 -6.35
N GLY A 120 -4.55 17.51 -5.29
CA GLY A 120 -5.83 17.36 -4.63
C GLY A 120 -6.78 16.37 -5.31
N ILE A 121 -6.27 15.56 -6.24
CA ILE A 121 -7.08 14.66 -7.08
C ILE A 121 -6.84 13.23 -6.59
N LYS A 122 -7.91 12.54 -6.19
CA LYS A 122 -7.82 11.15 -5.75
C LYS A 122 -7.41 10.28 -6.95
N SER A 123 -6.33 9.51 -6.79
CA SER A 123 -5.74 8.70 -7.84
C SER A 123 -5.11 7.45 -7.25
N CYS A 124 -5.06 6.37 -8.03
CA CYS A 124 -4.34 5.15 -7.68
C CYS A 124 -3.61 4.55 -8.88
N VAL A 125 -2.53 3.80 -8.59
CA VAL A 125 -1.88 2.91 -9.54
C VAL A 125 -2.65 1.60 -9.59
N ILE A 126 -2.80 1.06 -10.80
CA ILE A 126 -3.44 -0.22 -11.05
C ILE A 126 -2.45 -1.11 -11.76
N GLU A 127 -2.28 -2.31 -11.21
CA GLU A 127 -1.42 -3.34 -11.77
C GLU A 127 -2.28 -4.43 -12.40
N GLY A 128 -1.81 -4.96 -13.52
CA GLY A 128 -2.51 -6.01 -14.23
C GLY A 128 -1.72 -6.51 -15.41
N TYR A 129 -2.44 -6.90 -16.46
CA TYR A 129 -1.86 -7.35 -17.70
C TYR A 129 -2.67 -6.81 -18.88
N THR A 130 -2.02 -6.75 -20.04
CA THR A 130 -2.59 -6.15 -21.24
C THR A 130 -2.79 -7.15 -22.35
N LYS A 131 -3.60 -6.78 -23.34
CA LYS A 131 -3.82 -7.53 -24.57
C LYS A 131 -3.71 -6.61 -25.77
N GLN A 132 -2.91 -7.02 -26.75
CA GLN A 132 -2.69 -6.31 -28.00
C GLN A 132 -2.88 -7.26 -29.18
N ASN A 133 -3.53 -6.78 -30.25
CA ASN A 133 -3.78 -7.58 -31.46
C ASN A 133 -4.44 -8.95 -31.20
N GLY A 134 -5.26 -9.05 -30.16
CA GLY A 134 -5.93 -10.30 -29.78
C GLY A 134 -5.15 -11.20 -28.82
N PHE A 135 -3.89 -10.89 -28.52
CA PHE A 135 -3.01 -11.70 -27.68
C PHE A 135 -2.68 -11.01 -26.36
N THR A 136 -2.78 -11.76 -25.27
CA THR A 136 -2.35 -11.28 -23.94
C THR A 136 -0.83 -11.15 -23.91
N ASP A 137 -0.35 -10.01 -23.42
CA ASP A 137 1.07 -9.76 -23.23
C ASP A 137 1.64 -10.70 -22.15
N TYR A 138 2.94 -10.98 -22.22
CA TYR A 138 3.63 -11.89 -21.30
C TYR A 138 4.33 -11.15 -20.14
N ILE A 139 4.23 -9.83 -20.12
CA ILE A 139 4.72 -8.96 -19.05
C ILE A 139 3.56 -8.25 -18.37
N PRO A 140 3.62 -8.05 -17.05
CA PRO A 140 2.63 -7.25 -16.35
C PRO A 140 2.73 -5.80 -16.81
N HIS A 141 1.63 -5.07 -16.63
CA HIS A 141 1.53 -3.67 -16.96
C HIS A 141 0.92 -2.88 -15.81
N ALA A 142 1.25 -1.59 -15.74
CA ALA A 142 0.74 -0.68 -14.73
C ALA A 142 0.19 0.60 -15.39
N TRP A 143 -0.98 1.01 -14.94
CA TRP A 143 -1.67 2.23 -15.38
C TRP A 143 -2.30 2.93 -14.18
N CYS A 144 -3.17 3.92 -14.40
CA CYS A 144 -3.77 4.72 -13.34
C CYS A 144 -5.27 4.82 -13.44
N ALA A 145 -5.89 5.15 -12.30
CA ALA A 145 -7.21 5.73 -12.26
C ALA A 145 -7.18 7.04 -11.48
N ALA A 146 -8.03 7.99 -11.86
CA ALA A 146 -8.29 9.20 -11.10
C ALA A 146 -9.80 9.45 -11.00
N LEU A 147 -10.23 9.94 -9.84
CA LEU A 147 -11.61 10.34 -9.60
C LEU A 147 -11.80 11.78 -10.10
N ILE A 148 -12.64 11.96 -11.11
CA ILE A 148 -12.97 13.26 -11.70
C ILE A 148 -14.49 13.38 -11.69
N ASP A 149 -15.01 14.48 -11.13
CA ASP A 149 -16.44 14.74 -11.03
C ASP A 149 -17.23 13.54 -10.45
N ASN A 150 -16.69 12.92 -9.39
CA ASN A 150 -17.21 11.71 -8.72
C ASN A 150 -17.24 10.43 -9.57
N HIS A 151 -16.57 10.40 -10.72
CA HIS A 151 -16.47 9.23 -11.58
C HIS A 151 -15.01 8.79 -11.73
N TRP A 152 -14.77 7.47 -11.67
CA TRP A 152 -13.44 6.91 -11.89
C TRP A 152 -13.16 6.80 -13.38
N PHE A 153 -12.14 7.52 -13.84
CA PHE A 153 -11.61 7.40 -15.19
C PHE A 153 -10.24 6.73 -15.15
N LEU A 154 -9.91 6.05 -16.24
CA LEU A 154 -8.64 5.35 -16.40
C LEU A 154 -7.69 6.11 -17.33
N PHE A 155 -6.40 5.99 -17.04
CA PHE A 155 -5.33 6.67 -17.74
C PHE A 155 -4.15 5.72 -17.91
N ASP A 156 -3.59 5.63 -19.11
CA ASP A 156 -2.30 5.00 -19.34
C ASP A 156 -1.31 6.01 -19.95
N PRO A 157 -0.53 6.72 -19.11
CA PRO A 157 0.49 7.65 -19.59
C PRO A 157 1.64 6.94 -20.35
N THR A 158 1.81 5.63 -20.18
CA THR A 158 2.82 4.84 -20.89
C THR A 158 2.42 4.67 -22.36
N TRP A 159 1.26 4.05 -22.61
CA TRP A 159 0.76 3.88 -23.98
C TRP A 159 0.30 5.21 -24.60
N GLY A 160 -0.03 6.21 -23.76
CA GLY A 160 -0.24 7.59 -24.16
C GLY A 160 1.01 8.31 -24.68
N SER A 161 2.21 7.84 -24.31
CA SER A 161 3.48 8.45 -24.71
C SER A 161 4.01 7.96 -26.06
N GLY A 162 3.65 6.74 -26.46
CA GLY A 162 4.19 6.08 -27.64
C GLY A 162 4.07 4.57 -27.59
N TYR A 163 4.87 3.90 -28.41
CA TYR A 163 4.85 2.44 -28.54
C TYR A 163 6.25 1.91 -28.86
N ILE A 164 6.45 0.59 -28.71
CA ILE A 164 7.69 -0.06 -29.10
C ILE A 164 7.58 -0.54 -30.55
N LYS A 165 8.58 -0.21 -31.37
CA LYS A 165 8.73 -0.70 -32.74
C LYS A 165 10.18 -1.10 -32.97
N ASP A 166 10.39 -2.31 -33.49
CA ASP A 166 11.73 -2.84 -33.79
C ASP A 166 12.70 -2.76 -32.59
N GLY A 167 12.18 -3.06 -31.39
CA GLY A 167 12.94 -3.02 -30.14
C GLY A 167 13.29 -1.61 -29.64
N LYS A 168 12.68 -0.55 -30.20
CA LYS A 168 12.93 0.84 -29.81
C LYS A 168 11.64 1.55 -29.44
N PHE A 169 11.70 2.43 -28.45
CA PHE A 169 10.60 3.30 -28.12
C PHE A 169 10.42 4.38 -29.19
N VAL A 170 9.21 4.47 -29.76
CA VAL A 170 8.79 5.49 -30.71
C VAL A 170 7.76 6.37 -30.02
N LYS A 171 8.17 7.60 -29.71
CA LYS A 171 7.27 8.59 -29.12
C LYS A 171 6.16 8.96 -30.09
N LYS A 172 4.91 8.80 -29.67
CA LYS A 172 3.72 9.20 -30.40
C LYS A 172 2.60 9.43 -29.38
N ILE A 173 2.30 10.71 -29.14
CA ILE A 173 1.25 11.06 -28.18
C ILE A 173 -0.09 10.51 -28.67
N SER A 174 -0.78 9.77 -27.81
CA SER A 174 -2.14 9.27 -28.05
C SER A 174 -3.09 9.76 -26.96
N ASN A 175 -4.25 10.26 -27.39
CA ASN A 175 -5.35 10.62 -26.50
C ASN A 175 -6.26 9.42 -26.19
N ASP A 176 -6.06 8.25 -26.83
CA ASP A 176 -6.88 7.05 -26.62
C ASP A 176 -6.74 6.48 -25.21
N TYR A 177 -5.70 6.89 -24.48
CA TYR A 177 -5.37 6.47 -23.12
C TYR A 177 -5.56 7.58 -22.08
N PHE A 178 -6.25 8.67 -22.45
CA PHE A 178 -6.59 9.78 -21.57
C PHE A 178 -8.08 9.83 -21.31
N LEU A 179 -8.48 9.84 -20.04
CA LEU A 179 -9.87 9.95 -19.60
C LEU A 179 -10.73 8.83 -20.18
N VAL A 180 -10.25 7.59 -20.06
CA VAL A 180 -10.89 6.42 -20.65
C VAL A 180 -11.91 5.85 -19.69
N GLU A 181 -13.10 5.56 -20.19
CA GLU A 181 -14.14 4.85 -19.45
C GLU A 181 -13.68 3.43 -19.08
N PRO A 182 -13.97 2.93 -17.86
CA PRO A 182 -13.58 1.59 -17.46
C PRO A 182 -14.07 0.48 -18.41
N THR A 183 -15.29 0.63 -18.94
CA THR A 183 -15.89 -0.29 -19.92
C THR A 183 -15.18 -0.30 -21.29
N VAL A 184 -14.38 0.73 -21.58
CA VAL A 184 -13.59 0.82 -22.80
C VAL A 184 -12.20 0.27 -22.55
N LEU A 185 -11.51 0.67 -21.47
CA LEU A 185 -10.14 0.23 -21.22
C LEU A 185 -10.04 -1.26 -20.90
N ILE A 186 -11.07 -1.85 -20.25
CA ILE A 186 -11.10 -3.30 -19.91
C ILE A 186 -10.97 -4.21 -21.13
N LYS A 187 -11.14 -3.69 -22.36
CA LYS A 187 -10.92 -4.44 -23.61
C LYS A 187 -9.44 -4.78 -23.84
N SER A 188 -8.54 -4.02 -23.25
CA SER A 188 -7.09 -4.16 -23.42
C SER A 188 -6.32 -4.20 -22.09
N HIS A 189 -6.87 -3.72 -20.98
CA HIS A 189 -6.22 -3.66 -19.67
C HIS A 189 -7.03 -4.40 -18.62
N MET A 190 -6.49 -5.51 -18.11
CA MET A 190 -7.15 -6.34 -17.12
C MET A 190 -6.43 -6.23 -15.77
N PRO A 191 -7.04 -5.61 -14.73
CA PRO A 191 -6.41 -5.48 -13.43
C PRO A 191 -6.29 -6.85 -12.76
N PHE A 192 -5.22 -7.05 -11.97
CA PHE A 192 -5.11 -8.27 -11.16
C PHE A 192 -6.23 -8.32 -10.13
N ASP A 193 -6.44 -7.23 -9.39
CA ASP A 193 -7.54 -7.09 -8.44
C ASP A 193 -8.76 -6.48 -9.13
N TYR A 194 -9.82 -7.28 -9.22
CA TYR A 194 -11.04 -6.93 -9.94
C TYR A 194 -11.79 -5.73 -9.36
N LEU A 195 -11.49 -5.32 -8.12
CA LEU A 195 -12.02 -4.08 -7.55
C LEU A 195 -11.71 -2.86 -8.43
N TYR A 196 -10.54 -2.86 -9.09
CA TYR A 196 -10.07 -1.76 -9.94
C TYR A 196 -10.55 -1.86 -11.39
N GLN A 197 -11.51 -2.73 -11.70
CA GLN A 197 -12.26 -2.64 -12.96
C GLN A 197 -13.25 -1.47 -12.95
N PHE A 198 -13.58 -0.92 -11.77
CA PHE A 198 -14.60 0.12 -11.57
C PHE A 198 -15.93 -0.22 -12.28
N SER A 199 -16.34 -1.48 -12.18
CA SER A 199 -17.53 -2.00 -12.85
C SER A 199 -18.41 -2.73 -11.87
N ASN A 200 -19.73 -2.51 -11.99
CA ASN A 200 -20.73 -3.28 -11.26
C ASN A 200 -20.95 -4.68 -11.84
N PHE A 201 -20.49 -4.93 -13.07
CA PHE A 201 -20.52 -6.24 -13.72
C PHE A 201 -19.10 -6.60 -14.13
N ILE A 202 -18.49 -7.44 -13.31
CA ILE A 202 -17.07 -7.77 -13.40
C ILE A 202 -16.79 -8.64 -14.62
N VAL A 203 -15.76 -8.29 -15.38
CA VAL A 203 -15.19 -9.12 -16.44
C VAL A 203 -14.21 -10.11 -15.80
N THR A 204 -14.31 -11.39 -16.14
CA THR A 204 -13.39 -12.42 -15.68
C THR A 204 -12.17 -12.52 -16.60
N ASN A 205 -11.09 -13.12 -16.09
CA ASN A 205 -9.92 -13.47 -16.89
C ASN A 205 -10.31 -14.27 -18.14
N GLN A 206 -11.24 -15.23 -18.03
CA GLN A 206 -11.66 -16.02 -19.18
C GLN A 206 -12.36 -15.16 -20.25
N GLU A 207 -13.31 -14.32 -19.85
CA GLU A 207 -14.01 -13.40 -20.76
C GLU A 207 -13.03 -12.42 -21.43
N PHE A 208 -12.05 -11.90 -20.69
CA PHE A 208 -11.02 -11.02 -21.24
C PHE A 208 -10.19 -11.70 -22.35
N TYR A 209 -9.75 -12.94 -22.11
CA TYR A 209 -9.02 -13.73 -23.09
C TYR A 209 -9.86 -13.96 -24.36
N GLU A 210 -11.14 -14.31 -24.20
CA GLU A 210 -12.09 -14.52 -25.31
C GLU A 210 -12.50 -13.22 -26.02
N GLY A 211 -12.25 -12.06 -25.42
CA GLY A 211 -12.70 -10.76 -25.94
C GLY A 211 -14.14 -10.39 -25.55
N ASN A 212 -14.78 -11.18 -24.70
CA ASN A 212 -16.16 -11.02 -24.22
C ASN A 212 -16.26 -10.00 -23.08
N THR A 213 -15.82 -8.76 -23.32
CA THR A 213 -15.66 -7.71 -22.30
C THR A 213 -16.87 -6.77 -22.17
N THR A 214 -17.94 -7.01 -22.93
CA THR A 214 -19.18 -6.23 -22.84
C THR A 214 -19.91 -6.49 -21.52
N GLN A 215 -20.53 -5.45 -20.95
CA GLN A 215 -21.27 -5.59 -19.70
C GLN A 215 -22.41 -6.60 -19.83
N ASN A 216 -22.37 -7.62 -18.96
CA ASN A 216 -23.41 -8.63 -18.87
C ASN A 216 -24.23 -8.43 -17.57
N LYS A 217 -25.44 -7.88 -17.73
CA LYS A 217 -26.35 -7.57 -16.61
C LYS A 217 -26.97 -8.79 -15.94
N SER A 218 -26.81 -10.00 -16.50
CA SER A 218 -27.25 -11.23 -15.83
C SER A 218 -26.26 -11.73 -14.78
N LYS A 219 -25.03 -11.17 -14.74
CA LYS A 219 -24.03 -11.50 -13.72
C LYS A 219 -24.38 -10.88 -12.37
N PRO A 220 -23.89 -11.46 -11.25
CA PRO A 220 -24.02 -10.85 -9.94
C PRO A 220 -23.53 -9.40 -9.93
N PHE A 221 -24.32 -8.52 -9.32
CA PHE A 221 -23.99 -7.11 -9.18
C PHE A 221 -22.90 -6.95 -8.10
N PHE A 222 -21.74 -6.43 -8.49
CA PHE A 222 -20.55 -6.34 -7.62
C PHE A 222 -20.58 -5.14 -6.66
N SER A 223 -21.32 -4.08 -7.00
CA SER A 223 -21.31 -2.80 -6.26
C SER A 223 -19.89 -2.30 -5.97
N TYR A 224 -19.15 -1.92 -7.02
CA TYR A 224 -17.72 -1.62 -6.89
C TYR A 224 -17.47 -0.41 -5.99
N GLU A 225 -18.38 0.58 -5.98
CA GLU A 225 -18.25 1.79 -5.16
C GLU A 225 -18.36 1.49 -3.67
N ASP A 226 -19.32 0.65 -3.26
CA ASP A 226 -19.46 0.20 -1.88
C ASP A 226 -18.24 -0.61 -1.47
N SER A 227 -17.82 -1.53 -2.33
CA SER A 227 -16.66 -2.38 -2.11
C SER A 227 -15.38 -1.55 -1.95
N LEU A 228 -15.21 -0.49 -2.74
CA LEU A 228 -14.06 0.41 -2.66
C LEU A 228 -14.09 1.22 -1.36
N ARG A 229 -15.26 1.75 -0.95
CA ARG A 229 -15.41 2.48 0.31
C ARG A 229 -15.11 1.63 1.54
N GLU A 230 -15.50 0.36 1.54
CA GLU A 230 -15.13 -0.56 2.62
C GLU A 230 -13.65 -0.92 2.57
N PHE A 231 -13.10 -1.16 1.38
CA PHE A 231 -11.68 -1.46 1.20
C PHE A 231 -10.76 -0.33 1.71
N GLU A 232 -11.14 0.92 1.48
CA GLU A 232 -10.37 2.10 1.91
C GLU A 232 -10.33 2.32 3.42
N LYS A 233 -11.22 1.68 4.19
CA LYS A 233 -11.24 1.75 5.66
C LYS A 233 -10.29 0.73 6.31
N LEU A 234 -9.84 -0.26 5.56
CA LEU A 234 -9.00 -1.35 6.05
C LEU A 234 -7.57 -0.87 6.30
N THR A 235 -6.88 -1.51 7.25
CA THR A 235 -5.43 -1.36 7.39
C THR A 235 -4.72 -1.89 6.15
N TYR A 236 -3.46 -1.47 5.92
CA TYR A 236 -2.67 -1.92 4.77
C TYR A 236 -2.65 -3.46 4.61
N VAL A 237 -2.44 -4.18 5.71
CA VAL A 237 -2.36 -5.65 5.71
C VAL A 237 -3.71 -6.30 5.41
N GLU A 238 -4.80 -5.70 5.90
CA GLU A 238 -6.15 -6.15 5.60
C GLU A 238 -6.50 -5.88 4.13
N GLN A 239 -6.02 -4.77 3.55
CA GLN A 239 -6.12 -4.51 2.11
C GLN A 239 -5.38 -5.58 1.31
N LEU A 240 -4.13 -5.90 1.66
CA LEU A 240 -3.37 -6.99 1.01
C LEU A 240 -4.12 -8.32 1.06
N LYS A 241 -4.65 -8.71 2.23
CA LYS A 241 -5.43 -9.95 2.40
C LYS A 241 -6.71 -9.94 1.56
N SER A 242 -7.41 -8.82 1.55
CA SER A 242 -8.65 -8.61 0.80
C SER A 242 -8.41 -8.69 -0.71
N SER A 243 -7.36 -8.05 -1.21
CA SER A 243 -6.91 -8.13 -2.61
C SER A 243 -6.48 -9.55 -2.98
N ALA A 244 -5.64 -10.20 -2.17
CA ALA A 244 -5.20 -11.57 -2.40
C ALA A 244 -6.38 -12.54 -2.51
N ASN A 245 -7.38 -12.40 -1.63
CA ASN A 245 -8.60 -13.19 -1.65
C ASN A 245 -9.42 -12.98 -2.93
N ARG A 246 -9.60 -11.73 -3.36
CA ARG A 246 -10.30 -11.42 -4.62
C ARG A 246 -9.57 -11.98 -5.82
N ILE A 247 -8.24 -11.84 -5.89
CA ILE A 247 -7.42 -12.40 -6.98
C ILE A 247 -7.57 -13.92 -7.02
N GLU A 248 -7.41 -14.60 -5.89
CA GLU A 248 -7.48 -16.06 -5.80
C GLU A 248 -8.85 -16.61 -6.19
N ARG A 249 -9.94 -15.98 -5.71
CA ARG A 249 -11.33 -16.38 -6.04
C ARG A 249 -11.66 -16.26 -7.53
N ASN A 250 -11.00 -15.34 -8.21
CA ASN A 250 -11.25 -15.07 -9.63
C ASN A 250 -10.37 -15.92 -10.58
N GLY A 251 -9.52 -16.78 -10.02
CA GLY A 251 -8.75 -17.78 -10.74
C GLY A 251 -7.43 -17.28 -11.30
N ILE A 252 -6.41 -18.14 -11.20
CA ILE A 252 -5.04 -17.88 -11.64
C ILE A 252 -4.89 -18.38 -13.09
N LYS A 253 -5.13 -17.50 -14.06
CA LYS A 253 -5.17 -17.88 -15.49
C LYS A 253 -3.80 -17.84 -16.18
N ASN A 254 -2.84 -17.10 -15.64
CA ASN A 254 -1.51 -16.93 -16.19
C ASN A 254 -0.47 -16.74 -15.07
N SER A 255 0.82 -16.77 -15.44
CA SER A 255 1.94 -16.62 -14.50
C SER A 255 1.93 -15.26 -13.81
N MET A 256 1.55 -14.18 -14.49
CA MET A 256 1.54 -12.83 -13.89
C MET A 256 0.55 -12.72 -12.72
N ILE A 257 -0.63 -13.34 -12.83
CA ILE A 257 -1.60 -13.41 -11.72
C ILE A 257 -1.02 -14.22 -10.56
N PHE A 258 -0.34 -15.34 -10.87
CA PHE A 258 0.31 -16.17 -9.86
C PHE A 258 1.38 -15.37 -9.11
N ASP A 259 2.28 -14.72 -9.85
CA ASP A 259 3.40 -13.94 -9.30
C ASP A 259 2.88 -12.80 -8.43
N ARG A 260 1.84 -12.07 -8.88
CA ARG A 260 1.20 -11.03 -8.07
C ARG A 260 0.62 -11.59 -6.78
N LEU A 261 -0.07 -12.73 -6.85
CA LEU A 261 -0.64 -13.36 -5.66
C LEU A 261 0.44 -13.83 -4.68
N GLN A 262 1.57 -14.37 -5.17
CA GLN A 262 2.69 -14.74 -4.31
C GLN A 262 3.32 -13.52 -3.64
N HIS A 263 3.47 -12.41 -4.37
CA HIS A 263 3.97 -11.16 -3.81
C HIS A 263 3.10 -10.66 -2.65
N LEU A 264 1.78 -10.61 -2.85
CA LEU A 264 0.84 -10.22 -1.79
C LEU A 264 0.95 -11.15 -0.57
N LYS A 265 1.05 -12.47 -0.79
CA LYS A 265 1.20 -13.46 0.29
C LYS A 265 2.52 -13.27 1.04
N LEU A 266 3.61 -12.96 0.35
CA LEU A 266 4.91 -12.66 0.95
C LEU A 266 4.86 -11.39 1.81
N GLU A 267 4.26 -10.31 1.32
CA GLU A 267 4.09 -9.07 2.10
C GLU A 267 3.25 -9.29 3.37
N ILE A 268 2.15 -10.05 3.26
CA ILE A 268 1.31 -10.41 4.41
C ILE A 268 2.11 -11.22 5.45
N GLU A 269 2.94 -12.15 4.97
CA GLU A 269 3.78 -12.97 5.84
C GLU A 269 4.88 -12.14 6.49
N GLN A 270 5.50 -11.20 5.77
CA GLN A 270 6.51 -10.29 6.32
C GLN A 270 5.94 -9.42 7.43
N ASP A 271 4.77 -8.79 7.22
CA ASP A 271 4.09 -8.02 8.28
C ASP A 271 3.80 -8.88 9.51
N ARG A 272 3.36 -10.12 9.30
CA ARG A 272 3.11 -11.06 10.39
C ARG A 272 4.38 -11.33 11.20
N GLN A 273 5.51 -11.57 10.52
CA GLN A 273 6.80 -11.80 11.18
C GLN A 273 7.26 -10.57 11.95
N ASP A 274 7.19 -9.38 11.34
CA ASP A 274 7.58 -8.12 11.98
C ASP A 274 6.73 -7.84 13.23
N ARG A 275 5.43 -8.12 13.17
CA ARG A 275 4.53 -8.00 14.31
C ARG A 275 4.89 -8.99 15.43
N ILE A 276 5.22 -10.23 15.10
CA ILE A 276 5.64 -11.24 16.08
C ILE A 276 6.92 -10.79 16.78
N VAL A 277 7.93 -10.37 16.03
CA VAL A 277 9.21 -9.89 16.57
C VAL A 277 8.99 -8.68 17.47
N SER A 278 8.18 -7.71 17.02
CA SER A 278 7.86 -6.51 17.79
C SER A 278 7.14 -6.83 19.10
N LEU A 279 6.09 -7.66 19.07
CA LEU A 279 5.35 -8.08 20.26
C LEU A 279 6.25 -8.85 21.24
N TYR A 280 7.07 -9.77 20.74
CA TYR A 280 7.99 -10.55 21.57
C TYR A 280 9.02 -9.65 22.24
N ASN A 281 9.72 -8.80 21.48
CA ASN A 281 10.74 -7.91 22.02
C ASN A 281 10.17 -6.92 23.04
N THR A 282 8.99 -6.35 22.77
CA THR A 282 8.34 -5.42 23.71
C THR A 282 7.79 -6.14 24.94
N ALA A 283 7.39 -7.42 24.84
CA ALA A 283 7.05 -8.23 26.00
C ALA A 283 8.28 -8.54 26.86
N THR A 284 9.44 -8.81 26.26
CA THR A 284 10.69 -9.00 27.01
C THR A 284 11.10 -7.74 27.77
N VAL A 285 10.94 -6.55 27.17
CA VAL A 285 11.20 -5.27 27.85
C VAL A 285 10.27 -5.11 29.06
N ASP A 286 8.97 -5.34 28.88
CA ASP A 286 8.01 -5.26 29.98
C ASP A 286 8.31 -6.27 31.09
N TYR A 287 8.65 -7.52 30.73
CA TYR A 287 9.03 -8.53 31.71
C TYR A 287 10.24 -8.08 32.54
N ASN A 288 11.29 -7.58 31.89
CA ASN A 288 12.49 -7.08 32.58
C ASN A 288 12.16 -5.88 33.50
N ASN A 289 11.30 -4.95 33.04
CA ASN A 289 10.84 -3.84 33.87
C ASN A 289 10.05 -4.32 35.10
N GLY A 290 9.21 -5.35 34.92
CA GLY A 290 8.47 -5.99 36.01
C GLY A 290 9.39 -6.64 37.04
N ILE A 291 10.37 -7.42 36.58
CA ILE A 291 11.38 -8.04 37.44
C ILE A 291 12.21 -6.99 38.18
N ASN A 292 12.64 -5.92 37.50
CA ASN A 292 13.40 -4.84 38.13
C ASN A 292 12.58 -4.14 39.22
N SER A 293 11.32 -3.78 38.93
CA SER A 293 10.41 -3.18 39.91
C SER A 293 10.19 -4.08 41.13
N LEU A 294 9.99 -5.38 40.91
CA LEU A 294 9.83 -6.37 41.98
C LEU A 294 11.10 -6.48 42.83
N ASN A 295 12.27 -6.55 42.21
CA ASN A 295 13.55 -6.59 42.89
C ASN A 295 13.84 -5.31 43.68
N GLU A 296 13.47 -4.15 43.15
CA GLU A 296 13.56 -2.88 43.88
C GLU A 296 12.72 -2.91 45.16
N PHE A 297 11.48 -3.41 45.10
CA PHE A 297 10.66 -3.60 46.28
C PHE A 297 11.30 -4.57 47.27
N ILE A 298 11.74 -5.74 46.81
CA ILE A 298 12.37 -6.76 47.67
C ILE A 298 13.62 -6.19 48.35
N ASN A 299 14.48 -5.48 47.62
CA ASN A 299 15.67 -4.84 48.17
C ASN A 299 15.32 -3.75 49.18
N TYR A 300 14.29 -2.95 48.91
CA TYR A 300 13.81 -1.92 49.83
C TYR A 300 13.21 -2.53 51.10
N ARG A 301 12.46 -3.64 50.97
CA ARG A 301 11.95 -4.45 52.08
C ARG A 301 13.08 -5.06 52.91
N ASN A 302 14.13 -5.59 52.27
CA ASN A 302 15.31 -6.14 52.94
C ASN A 302 16.08 -5.06 53.73
N ARG A 303 16.02 -3.80 53.28
CA ARG A 303 16.51 -2.62 54.01
C ARG A 303 15.50 -2.07 55.04
N GLN A 304 14.48 -2.85 55.37
CA GLN A 304 13.45 -2.51 56.35
C GLN A 304 12.76 -1.17 56.03
N PHE A 305 12.54 -0.89 54.74
CA PHE A 305 11.95 0.35 54.24
C PHE A 305 12.72 1.61 54.67
N THR A 306 14.03 1.58 54.45
CA THR A 306 14.96 2.69 54.70
C THR A 306 15.56 3.21 53.38
N PRO A 307 15.51 4.53 53.10
CA PRO A 307 14.84 5.59 53.87
C PRO A 307 13.32 5.46 53.86
N LYS A 308 12.62 6.02 54.86
CA LYS A 308 11.17 5.90 54.96
C LYS A 308 10.46 6.53 53.77
N LYS A 309 9.46 5.82 53.25
CA LYS A 309 8.47 6.28 52.27
C LYS A 309 7.06 6.14 52.84
N ALA A 310 6.10 6.92 52.33
CA ALA A 310 4.70 6.78 52.69
C ALA A 310 4.11 5.47 52.12
N ASP A 311 3.10 4.91 52.79
CA ASP A 311 2.46 3.64 52.38
C ASP A 311 2.06 3.62 50.88
N PRO A 312 1.46 4.68 50.29
CA PRO A 312 1.15 4.70 48.86
C PRO A 312 2.38 4.59 47.95
N GLU A 313 3.51 5.19 48.35
CA GLU A 313 4.76 5.10 47.59
C GLU A 313 5.36 3.68 47.62
N ILE A 314 5.15 2.95 48.72
CA ILE A 314 5.59 1.55 48.86
C ILE A 314 4.68 0.63 48.03
N GLN A 315 3.36 0.87 48.06
CA GLN A 315 2.39 0.14 47.23
C GLN A 315 2.69 0.31 45.73
N ALA A 316 2.97 1.54 45.30
CA ALA A 316 3.26 1.86 43.90
C ALA A 316 4.46 1.07 43.33
N MET A 317 5.42 0.66 44.16
CA MET A 317 6.56 -0.18 43.72
C MET A 317 6.08 -1.56 43.24
N LEU A 318 5.14 -2.18 43.96
CA LEU A 318 4.55 -3.46 43.55
C LEU A 318 3.53 -3.30 42.43
N ASP A 319 2.80 -2.19 42.39
CA ASP A 319 1.87 -1.89 41.29
C ASP A 319 2.61 -1.73 39.96
N SER A 320 3.79 -1.09 39.97
CA SER A 320 4.66 -0.98 38.80
C SER A 320 5.07 -2.37 38.27
N ALA A 321 5.48 -3.27 39.18
CA ALA A 321 5.82 -4.64 38.81
C ALA A 321 4.62 -5.39 38.19
N ASP A 322 3.44 -5.28 38.82
CA ASP A 322 2.19 -5.92 38.36
C ASP A 322 1.78 -5.45 36.97
N VAL A 323 1.79 -4.13 36.73
CA VAL A 323 1.45 -3.54 35.44
C VAL A 323 2.38 -4.06 34.34
N SER A 324 3.69 -4.05 34.59
CA SER A 324 4.67 -4.51 33.60
C SER A 324 4.56 -6.01 33.32
N LEU A 325 4.44 -6.87 34.34
CA LEU A 325 4.30 -8.32 34.14
C LEU A 325 3.00 -8.68 33.41
N LYS A 326 1.89 -7.99 33.70
CA LYS A 326 0.62 -8.15 32.96
C LYS A 326 0.74 -7.70 31.51
N ALA A 327 1.40 -6.57 31.26
CA ALA A 327 1.63 -6.07 29.91
C ALA A 327 2.48 -7.04 29.08
N ALA A 328 3.55 -7.61 29.67
CA ALA A 328 4.36 -8.65 29.05
C ALA A 328 3.51 -9.87 28.64
N LYS A 329 2.73 -10.42 29.57
CA LYS A 329 1.87 -11.59 29.29
C LYS A 329 0.82 -11.29 28.22
N SER A 330 0.20 -10.12 28.28
CA SER A 330 -0.79 -9.68 27.30
C SER A 330 -0.21 -9.62 25.89
N LYS A 331 0.97 -9.01 25.72
CA LYS A 331 1.67 -8.91 24.42
C LYS A 331 2.02 -10.29 23.85
N LEU A 332 2.50 -11.22 24.67
CA LEU A 332 2.76 -12.60 24.24
C LEU A 332 1.48 -13.32 23.78
N ASN A 333 0.36 -13.10 24.46
CA ASN A 333 -0.93 -13.68 24.08
C ASN A 333 -1.53 -13.09 22.79
N LEU A 334 -1.07 -11.91 22.35
CA LEU A 334 -1.46 -11.31 21.07
C LEU A 334 -0.71 -11.89 19.87
N ILE A 335 0.31 -12.72 20.10
CA ILE A 335 1.05 -13.39 19.03
C ILE A 335 0.22 -14.56 18.48
N ILE A 336 -0.09 -14.50 17.18
CA ILE A 336 -0.94 -15.48 16.49
C ILE A 336 -0.10 -16.23 15.45
N ASN A 337 -0.26 -17.56 15.42
CA ASN A 337 0.40 -18.48 14.49
C ASN A 337 1.94 -18.38 14.42
N PRO A 338 2.68 -18.26 15.54
CA PRO A 338 4.14 -18.27 15.49
C PRO A 338 4.67 -19.58 14.91
N ASP A 339 5.89 -19.56 14.33
CA ASP A 339 6.58 -20.80 13.99
C ASP A 339 6.92 -21.61 15.25
N VAL A 340 7.36 -22.85 15.04
CA VAL A 340 7.61 -23.82 16.12
C VAL A 340 8.64 -23.30 17.14
N ASN A 341 9.69 -22.61 16.67
CA ASN A 341 10.75 -22.12 17.54
C ASN A 341 10.25 -20.93 18.37
N ILE A 342 9.59 -19.96 17.73
CA ILE A 342 9.02 -18.80 18.43
C ILE A 342 7.95 -19.26 19.43
N LYS A 343 7.12 -20.24 19.06
CA LYS A 343 6.10 -20.81 19.96
C LYS A 343 6.72 -21.36 21.25
N ALA A 344 7.84 -22.09 21.15
CA ALA A 344 8.54 -22.60 22.33
C ALA A 344 9.08 -21.47 23.21
N LEU A 345 9.66 -20.43 22.61
CA LEU A 345 10.16 -19.25 23.34
C LEU A 345 9.04 -18.48 24.05
N ILE A 346 7.87 -18.35 23.42
CA ILE A 346 6.70 -17.72 24.01
C ILE A 346 6.24 -18.52 25.24
N LEU A 347 6.12 -19.85 25.12
CA LEU A 347 5.69 -20.70 26.24
C LEU A 347 6.65 -20.61 27.42
N GLN A 348 7.95 -20.63 27.16
CA GLN A 348 8.97 -20.44 28.20
C GLN A 348 8.84 -19.06 28.88
N SER A 349 8.64 -18.00 28.09
CA SER A 349 8.52 -16.63 28.61
C SER A 349 7.24 -16.46 29.44
N ILE A 350 6.13 -17.08 29.03
CA ILE A 350 4.89 -17.11 29.81
C ILE A 350 5.11 -17.83 31.14
N GLY A 351 5.80 -18.97 31.15
CA GLY A 351 6.16 -19.67 32.38
C GLY A 351 6.97 -18.81 33.35
N ALA A 352 8.01 -18.13 32.85
CA ALA A 352 8.81 -17.21 33.66
C ALA A 352 7.99 -16.03 34.22
N ILE A 353 7.06 -15.48 33.44
CA ILE A 353 6.13 -14.45 33.91
C ILE A 353 5.20 -14.99 35.00
N ASP A 354 4.74 -16.23 34.89
CA ASP A 354 3.85 -16.86 35.87
C ASP A 354 4.55 -17.15 37.20
N ASP A 355 5.82 -17.57 37.15
CA ASP A 355 6.66 -17.69 38.33
C ASP A 355 6.89 -16.33 39.00
N ALA A 356 7.22 -15.29 38.20
CA ALA A 356 7.39 -13.93 38.71
C ALA A 356 6.11 -13.36 39.34
N ASN A 357 4.94 -13.63 38.73
CA ASN A 357 3.64 -13.23 39.27
C ASN A 357 3.33 -13.93 40.59
N THR A 358 3.76 -15.19 40.76
CA THR A 358 3.63 -15.90 42.04
C THR A 358 4.41 -15.19 43.14
N HIS A 359 5.68 -14.84 42.89
CA HIS A 359 6.50 -14.08 43.83
C HIS A 359 5.98 -12.67 44.10
N LEU A 360 5.52 -11.98 43.07
CA LEU A 360 4.86 -10.68 43.22
C LEU A 360 3.65 -10.79 44.14
N LYS A 361 2.82 -11.84 43.97
CA LYS A 361 1.64 -12.05 44.81
C LYS A 361 2.01 -12.30 46.27
N GLU A 362 3.08 -13.04 46.54
CA GLU A 362 3.63 -13.21 47.88
C GLU A 362 4.03 -11.86 48.50
N GLN A 363 4.70 -10.99 47.75
CA GLN A 363 5.07 -9.65 48.23
C GLN A 363 3.85 -8.77 48.49
N GLN A 364 2.86 -8.79 47.60
CA GLN A 364 1.61 -8.04 47.76
C GLN A 364 0.83 -8.49 49.01
N ASN A 365 0.74 -9.81 49.24
CA ASN A 365 0.08 -10.35 50.42
C ASN A 365 0.82 -9.94 51.70
N TRP A 366 2.16 -10.02 51.72
CA TRP A 366 2.95 -9.56 52.85
C TRP A 366 2.78 -8.05 53.10
N LEU A 367 2.77 -7.24 52.04
CA LEU A 367 2.60 -5.78 52.17
C LEU A 367 1.21 -5.41 52.69
N THR A 368 0.17 -6.14 52.25
CA THR A 368 -1.19 -5.99 52.74
C THR A 368 -1.25 -6.25 54.25
N GLU A 369 -0.62 -7.33 54.71
CA GLU A 369 -0.52 -7.62 56.15
C GLU A 369 0.29 -6.55 56.88
N TYR A 370 1.40 -6.07 56.30
CA TYR A 370 2.22 -5.00 56.87
C TYR A 370 1.41 -3.72 57.09
N PHE A 371 0.63 -3.29 56.10
CA PHE A 371 -0.18 -2.09 56.24
C PHE A 371 -1.31 -2.22 57.28
N SER A 372 -1.81 -3.43 57.51
CA SER A 372 -2.84 -3.69 58.54
C SER A 372 -2.35 -3.51 59.98
N LYS A 373 -1.03 -3.56 60.22
CA LYS A 373 -0.45 -3.49 61.57
C LYS A 373 -0.09 -2.06 61.99
N GLY A 374 -0.19 -1.80 63.29
CA GLY A 374 0.36 -0.58 63.91
C GLY A 374 1.90 -0.58 63.94
N LYS A 375 2.50 0.54 64.39
CA LYS A 375 3.96 0.77 64.36
C LYS A 375 4.81 -0.37 64.94
N SER A 376 4.44 -0.90 66.10
CA SER A 376 5.17 -2.01 66.74
C SER A 376 5.05 -3.31 65.95
N GLY A 377 3.84 -3.62 65.45
CA GLY A 377 3.59 -4.83 64.64
C GLY A 377 4.28 -4.77 63.27
N ARG A 378 4.34 -3.60 62.64
CA ARG A 378 5.12 -3.38 61.41
C ARG A 378 6.61 -3.66 61.63
N LYS A 379 7.15 -3.23 62.77
CA LYS A 379 8.56 -3.48 63.11
C LYS A 379 8.84 -4.97 63.29
N SER A 380 7.95 -5.72 63.95
CA SER A 380 8.17 -7.15 64.20
C SER A 380 8.19 -8.00 62.93
N MET A 381 7.50 -7.59 61.85
CA MET A 381 7.45 -8.34 60.59
C MET A 381 8.78 -8.44 59.83
N PHE A 382 9.80 -7.67 60.21
CA PHE A 382 11.15 -7.75 59.63
C PHE A 382 12.08 -8.71 60.38
N TYR A 383 11.68 -9.17 61.56
CA TYR A 383 12.49 -10.06 62.38
C TYR A 383 11.80 -11.42 62.42
N LYS A 384 12.53 -12.51 62.14
CA LYS A 384 12.05 -13.84 62.52
C LYS A 384 11.93 -13.84 64.04
N ALA A 385 10.72 -14.07 64.57
CA ALA A 385 10.56 -14.26 66.00
C ALA A 385 11.39 -15.49 66.38
N THR A 386 12.40 -15.30 67.22
CA THR A 386 13.15 -16.42 67.81
C THR A 386 12.95 -16.37 69.31
N TRP A 387 12.48 -17.48 69.88
CA TRP A 387 12.43 -17.67 71.32
C TRP A 387 13.48 -18.72 71.66
N PHE A 388 14.51 -18.32 72.42
CA PHE A 388 15.64 -19.18 72.80
C PHE A 388 16.34 -19.86 71.60
N GLY A 389 16.52 -19.13 70.49
CA GLY A 389 17.24 -19.64 69.31
C GLY A 389 16.42 -20.55 68.40
N ILE A 390 15.14 -20.79 68.70
CA ILE A 390 14.23 -21.56 67.85
C ILE A 390 13.34 -20.58 67.06
N PRO A 391 13.23 -20.69 65.72
CA PRO A 391 12.29 -19.91 64.94
C PRO A 391 10.85 -20.21 65.39
N LEU A 392 10.13 -19.19 65.84
CA LEU A 392 8.68 -19.21 65.93
C LEU A 392 8.18 -18.89 64.52
N ASN A 393 7.66 -19.92 63.84
CA ASN A 393 7.20 -19.88 62.45
C ASN A 393 6.34 -18.65 62.11
#